data_AF-A0A800M6H5-F1
#
_entry.id   AF-A0A800M6H5-F1
#
_cell.length_a   1.000
_cell.length_b   1.000
_cell.length_c   1.000
_cell.angle_alpha   90.00
_cell.angle_beta   90.00
_cell.angle_gamma   90.00
#
_symmetry.space_group_name_H-M   'P 1'
#
loop_
_entity.id
_entity.type
_entity.pdbx_description
1 polymer ?
#
loop_
_entity_poly.entity_id
_entity_poly.type
_entity_poly.pdbx_seq_one_letter_code
_entity_poly.pdbx_strand_id
1 'polypeptide(L)'
;MGTSAPPFSSPIPHPSRSGGHHLLVDLWVADPEPLRRVDAWEALLPGACREAGATVLGARFHQFQPEGVTGIVLLAESHASVHTWPEAGLVTLDVFTCGALDARAIVDRIRDALAPVVRERVTAVARGDVALAESGRQPDARGSLPPSDLSPDATAR
;
A
#
# COMPACT_ATOMS: atom_id res chain seq x y z
N MET A 1 4.73 35.73 -20.01
CA MET A 1 4.20 35.06 -18.80
C MET A 1 3.99 33.60 -19.18
N GLY A 2 5.00 32.75 -18.91
CA GLY A 2 4.93 31.32 -19.22
C GLY A 2 4.64 30.55 -17.94
N THR A 3 3.51 29.84 -17.91
CA THR A 3 3.17 28.92 -16.83
C THR A 3 4.02 27.66 -17.00
N SER A 4 5.06 27.52 -16.19
CA SER A 4 5.77 26.24 -16.02
C SER A 4 4.76 25.19 -15.55
N ALA A 5 4.66 24.07 -16.26
CA ALA A 5 3.93 22.90 -15.80
C ALA A 5 4.49 22.41 -14.44
N PRO A 6 3.67 21.85 -13.53
CA PRO A 6 4.16 21.29 -12.28
C PRO A 6 5.04 20.04 -12.55
N PRO A 7 6.04 19.75 -11.69
CA PRO A 7 7.10 18.77 -11.96
C PRO A 7 6.67 17.28 -11.91
N PHE A 8 5.37 16.97 -11.86
CA PHE A 8 4.88 15.60 -11.74
C PHE A 8 3.83 15.30 -12.83
N SER A 9 4.31 15.03 -14.04
CA SER A 9 3.52 14.52 -15.16
C SER A 9 3.66 13.01 -15.33
N SER A 10 3.84 12.27 -14.23
CA SER A 10 3.72 10.81 -14.29
C SER A 10 2.24 10.43 -14.16
N PRO A 11 1.73 9.50 -15.00
CA PRO A 11 0.36 9.02 -14.84
C PRO A 11 0.17 8.46 -13.42
N ILE A 12 -0.99 8.73 -12.82
CA ILE A 12 -1.36 8.15 -11.53
C ILE A 12 -1.38 6.63 -11.72
N PRO A 13 -0.56 5.85 -11.00
CA PRO A 13 -0.57 4.42 -11.14
C PRO A 13 -1.94 3.86 -10.74
N HIS A 14 -2.46 2.94 -11.55
CA HIS A 14 -3.68 2.22 -11.23
C HIS A 14 -3.36 1.05 -10.31
N PRO A 15 -4.26 0.69 -9.37
CA PRO A 15 -4.02 -0.46 -8.50
C PRO A 15 -3.68 -1.69 -9.34
N SER A 16 -2.50 -2.26 -9.09
CA SER A 16 -2.05 -3.48 -9.75
C SER A 16 -3.05 -4.62 -9.50
N ARG A 17 -3.12 -5.58 -10.43
CA ARG A 17 -4.00 -6.77 -10.31
C ARG A 17 -3.81 -7.58 -9.02
N SER A 18 -2.70 -7.38 -8.29
CA SER A 18 -2.36 -8.11 -7.06
C SER A 18 -2.73 -7.37 -5.76
N GLY A 19 -3.46 -6.25 -5.82
CA GLY A 19 -3.77 -5.47 -4.62
C GLY A 19 -2.52 -4.88 -3.96
N GLY A 20 -2.64 -4.45 -2.72
CA GLY A 20 -1.52 -3.99 -1.89
C GLY A 20 -1.49 -4.63 -0.51
N HIS A 21 -0.30 -4.67 0.09
CA HIS A 21 -0.05 -5.25 1.40
C HIS A 21 0.27 -4.15 2.39
N HIS A 22 -0.50 -4.06 3.47
CA HIS A 22 -0.28 -3.09 4.53
C HIS A 22 0.09 -3.78 5.83
N LEU A 23 1.32 -3.59 6.29
CA LEU A 23 1.78 -4.04 7.59
C LEU A 23 1.66 -2.91 8.60
N LEU A 24 0.88 -3.15 9.65
CA LEU A 24 0.82 -2.31 10.85
C LEU A 24 1.71 -2.99 11.89
N VAL A 25 2.78 -2.33 12.30
CA VAL A 25 3.83 -2.94 13.12
C VAL A 25 4.09 -2.12 14.36
N ASP A 26 4.17 -2.79 15.50
CA ASP A 26 4.70 -2.20 16.74
C ASP A 26 5.97 -2.95 17.13
N LEU A 27 7.06 -2.22 17.34
CA LEU A 27 8.31 -2.74 17.88
C LEU A 27 8.59 -2.08 19.23
N TRP A 28 8.87 -2.90 20.22
CA TRP A 28 9.42 -2.45 21.50
C TRP A 28 10.92 -2.76 21.51
N VAL A 29 11.74 -1.77 21.86
CA VAL A 29 13.21 -1.83 21.80
C VAL A 29 13.81 -1.71 23.21
N ALA A 30 14.98 -2.29 23.41
CA ALA A 30 15.70 -2.12 24.69
C ALA A 30 16.41 -0.77 24.78
N ASP A 31 16.94 -0.27 23.65
CA ASP A 31 17.61 1.03 23.56
C ASP A 31 16.68 2.05 22.89
N PRO A 32 16.16 3.04 23.64
CA PRO A 32 15.29 4.07 23.09
C PRO A 32 16.06 5.17 22.35
N GLU A 33 17.38 5.19 22.35
CA GLU A 33 18.16 6.28 21.76
C GLU A 33 17.82 6.58 20.28
N PRO A 34 17.68 5.57 19.40
CA PRO A 34 17.32 5.81 18.00
C PRO A 34 15.92 6.40 17.81
N LEU A 35 15.06 6.32 18.82
CA LEU A 35 13.67 6.79 18.76
C LEU A 35 13.57 8.28 19.07
N ARG A 36 14.59 8.88 19.69
CA ARG A 36 14.50 10.24 20.25
C ARG A 36 14.56 11.32 19.19
N ARG A 37 15.40 11.13 18.17
CA ARG A 37 15.83 12.18 17.24
C ARG A 37 15.52 11.86 15.79
N VAL A 38 15.08 12.89 15.07
CA VAL A 38 14.68 12.79 13.66
C VAL A 38 15.80 12.36 12.72
N ASP A 39 17.04 12.77 13.01
CA ASP A 39 18.23 12.49 12.19
C ASP A 39 18.43 10.98 11.92
N ALA A 40 18.09 10.12 12.91
CA ALA A 40 18.15 8.68 12.75
C ALA A 40 17.17 8.15 11.69
N TRP A 41 16.01 8.80 11.55
CA TRP A 41 14.90 8.35 10.71
C TRP A 41 14.93 8.92 9.29
N GLU A 42 15.48 10.12 9.10
CA GLU A 42 15.57 10.79 7.79
C GLU A 42 16.36 9.96 6.77
N ALA A 43 17.35 9.21 7.23
CA ALA A 43 18.08 8.25 6.39
C ALA A 43 17.48 6.84 6.45
N LEU A 44 17.12 6.35 7.64
CA LEU A 44 16.74 4.95 7.85
C LEU A 44 15.48 4.55 7.08
N LEU A 45 14.36 5.29 7.26
CA LEU A 45 13.09 4.88 6.67
C LEU A 45 13.11 4.98 5.13
N PRO A 46 13.55 6.09 4.51
CA PRO A 46 13.65 6.17 3.05
C PRO A 46 14.70 5.20 2.49
N GLY A 47 15.78 4.93 3.24
CA GLY A 47 16.79 3.94 2.89
C GLY A 47 16.20 2.53 2.82
N ALA A 48 15.51 2.10 3.87
CA ALA A 48 14.83 0.81 3.92
C ALA A 48 13.81 0.64 2.78
N CYS A 49 13.04 1.68 2.46
CA CYS A 49 12.13 1.67 1.32
C CYS A 49 12.87 1.44 -0.01
N ARG A 50 13.97 2.17 -0.26
CA ARG A 50 14.75 2.03 -1.51
C ARG A 50 15.44 0.68 -1.61
N GLU A 51 15.98 0.16 -0.51
CA GLU A 51 16.62 -1.16 -0.43
C GLU A 51 15.61 -2.28 -0.74
N ALA A 52 14.34 -2.12 -0.34
CA ALA A 52 13.24 -3.02 -0.71
C ALA A 52 12.74 -2.84 -2.16
N GLY A 53 13.36 -1.95 -2.94
CA GLY A 53 13.00 -1.68 -4.34
C GLY A 53 11.89 -0.65 -4.53
N ALA A 54 11.49 0.07 -3.48
CA ALA A 54 10.40 1.04 -3.58
C ALA A 54 10.89 2.35 -4.21
N THR A 55 10.05 2.93 -5.07
CA THR A 55 10.30 4.28 -5.60
C THR A 55 9.85 5.32 -4.59
N VAL A 56 10.81 5.98 -3.94
CA VAL A 56 10.56 7.07 -2.98
C VAL A 56 10.38 8.39 -3.73
N LEU A 57 9.20 8.98 -3.62
CA LEU A 57 8.87 10.29 -4.23
C LEU A 57 9.21 11.47 -3.31
N GLY A 58 9.21 11.25 -2.00
CA GLY A 58 9.53 12.27 -1.03
C GLY A 58 9.36 11.77 0.40
N ALA A 59 9.89 12.52 1.36
CA ALA A 59 9.72 12.22 2.78
C ALA A 59 9.55 13.51 3.58
N ARG A 60 8.85 13.40 4.72
CA ARG A 60 8.71 14.46 5.71
C ARG A 60 8.80 13.87 7.09
N PHE A 61 9.54 14.54 7.96
CA PHE A 61 9.69 14.16 9.34
C PHE A 61 9.47 15.36 10.25
N HIS A 62 9.01 15.09 11.46
CA HIS A 62 8.77 16.05 12.51
C HIS A 62 9.41 15.57 13.82
N GLN A 63 10.22 16.44 14.42
CA GLN A 63 10.80 16.24 15.74
C GLN A 63 9.88 16.84 16.81
N PHE A 64 9.40 16.01 17.72
CA PHE A 64 8.68 16.47 18.91
C PHE A 64 9.63 16.91 20.03
N GLN A 65 9.08 17.66 20.98
CA GLN A 65 9.78 18.09 22.19
C GLN A 65 9.11 17.44 23.43
N PRO A 66 9.91 16.95 24.40
CA PRO A 66 11.37 16.95 24.41
C PRO A 66 12.01 15.98 23.39
N GLU A 67 11.27 14.96 22.95
CA GLU A 67 11.76 13.93 22.03
C GLU A 67 10.62 13.20 21.32
N GLY A 68 10.97 12.27 20.45
CA GLY A 68 10.02 11.50 19.63
C GLY A 68 9.91 12.07 18.21
N VAL A 69 9.49 11.20 17.29
CA VAL A 69 9.53 11.47 15.86
C VAL A 69 8.23 11.00 15.23
N THR A 70 7.71 11.78 14.28
CA THR A 70 6.78 11.30 13.27
C THR A 70 7.40 11.46 11.90
N GLY A 71 7.30 10.44 11.07
CA GLY A 71 7.82 10.43 9.71
C GLY A 71 6.85 9.81 8.73
N ILE A 72 6.83 10.32 7.50
CA ILE A 72 6.13 9.70 6.38
C ILE A 72 6.99 9.76 5.12
N VAL A 73 7.04 8.65 4.42
CA VAL A 73 7.70 8.47 3.13
C VAL A 73 6.62 8.19 2.10
N LEU A 74 6.52 9.07 1.11
CA LEU A 74 5.64 8.89 -0.03
C LEU A 74 6.32 7.96 -1.03
N LEU A 75 5.65 6.85 -1.32
CA LEU A 75 6.05 5.91 -2.37
C LEU A 75 5.18 6.16 -3.61
N ALA A 76 5.59 5.65 -4.78
CA ALA A 76 4.88 5.87 -6.03
C ALA A 76 3.37 5.55 -5.98
N GLU A 77 2.97 4.55 -5.19
CA GLU A 77 1.59 4.04 -5.12
C GLU A 77 1.06 3.85 -3.70
N SER A 78 1.86 4.22 -2.69
CA SER A 78 1.64 3.81 -1.31
C SER A 78 2.48 4.67 -0.35
N HIS A 79 2.75 4.21 0.87
CA HIS A 79 3.52 4.97 1.86
C HIS A 79 4.16 4.08 2.91
N ALA A 80 5.17 4.62 3.59
CA ALA A 80 5.63 4.12 4.86
C ALA A 80 5.62 5.25 5.90
N SER A 81 5.06 5.04 7.08
CA SER A 81 5.14 6.00 8.19
C SER A 81 5.72 5.40 9.45
N VAL A 82 6.23 6.27 10.31
CA VAL A 82 6.81 5.94 11.60
C VAL A 82 6.34 6.92 12.66
N HIS A 83 6.04 6.41 13.86
CA HIS A 83 5.83 7.20 15.06
C HIS A 83 6.62 6.58 16.22
N THR A 84 7.33 7.40 16.99
CA THR A 84 8.16 6.92 18.11
C THR A 84 7.74 7.52 19.45
N TRP A 85 7.82 6.69 20.49
CA TRP A 85 7.65 7.04 21.90
C TRP A 85 8.85 6.51 22.70
N PRO A 86 9.96 7.29 22.78
CA PRO A 86 11.18 6.86 23.46
C PRO A 86 10.96 6.48 24.93
N GLU A 87 10.04 7.15 25.62
CA GLU A 87 9.67 6.89 27.01
C GLU A 87 9.06 5.49 27.23
N ALA A 88 8.48 4.91 26.18
CA ALA A 88 7.93 3.56 26.17
C ALA A 88 8.82 2.55 25.44
N GLY A 89 9.96 3.00 24.88
CA GLY A 89 10.78 2.22 23.96
C GLY A 89 9.98 1.69 22.77
N LEU A 90 8.98 2.44 22.30
CA LEU A 90 8.02 1.99 21.29
C LEU A 90 8.21 2.73 19.97
N VAL A 91 8.19 1.98 18.88
CA VAL A 91 7.98 2.52 17.54
C VAL A 91 6.80 1.82 16.89
N THR A 92 5.94 2.60 16.22
CA THR A 92 4.86 2.07 15.38
C THR A 92 5.16 2.42 13.93
N LEU A 93 4.96 1.46 13.03
CA LEU A 93 5.19 1.59 11.60
C LEU A 93 3.92 1.19 10.84
N ASP A 94 3.61 1.97 9.81
CA ASP A 94 2.62 1.62 8.81
C ASP A 94 3.38 1.47 7.49
N VAL A 95 3.55 0.24 7.00
CA VAL A 95 4.25 -0.04 5.74
C VAL A 95 3.24 -0.56 4.75
N PHE A 96 2.75 0.34 3.90
CA PHE A 96 1.84 0.00 2.82
C PHE A 96 2.63 -0.08 1.51
N THR A 97 2.55 -1.20 0.82
CA THR A 97 3.18 -1.43 -0.48
C THR A 97 2.15 -1.97 -1.49
N CYS A 98 2.39 -1.72 -2.77
CA CYS A 98 1.55 -2.21 -3.87
C CYS A 98 2.33 -3.19 -4.73
N GLY A 99 1.64 -4.09 -5.43
CA GLY A 99 2.27 -5.02 -6.37
C GLY A 99 3.06 -6.12 -5.67
N ALA A 100 4.21 -6.49 -6.23
CA ALA A 100 5.07 -7.55 -5.73
C ALA A 100 6.10 -7.09 -4.68
N LEU A 101 6.03 -5.83 -4.23
CA LEU A 101 7.01 -5.28 -3.31
C LEU A 101 6.79 -5.79 -1.89
N ASP A 102 7.83 -6.40 -1.32
CA ASP A 102 7.76 -7.00 -0.01
C ASP A 102 7.82 -5.93 1.10
N ALA A 103 6.66 -5.64 1.70
CA ALA A 103 6.56 -4.75 2.86
C ALA A 103 7.38 -5.27 4.05
N ARG A 104 7.54 -6.59 4.18
CA ARG A 104 8.27 -7.20 5.28
C ARG A 104 9.76 -6.86 5.23
N ALA A 105 10.35 -6.79 4.04
CA ALA A 105 11.75 -6.40 3.88
C ALA A 105 12.05 -5.00 4.45
N ILE A 106 11.12 -4.04 4.29
CA ILE A 106 11.24 -2.69 4.88
C ILE A 106 11.20 -2.77 6.42
N VAL A 107 10.24 -3.54 6.95
CA VAL A 107 10.08 -3.73 8.41
C VAL A 107 11.31 -4.40 9.01
N ASP A 108 11.81 -5.47 8.40
CA ASP A 108 12.97 -6.23 8.89
C ASP A 108 14.23 -5.35 8.89
N ARG A 109 14.43 -4.53 7.85
CA ARG A 109 15.54 -3.58 7.79
C ARG A 109 15.52 -2.55 8.92
N ILE A 110 14.33 -2.08 9.31
CA ILE A 110 14.16 -1.16 10.44
C ILE A 110 14.34 -1.92 11.76
N ARG A 111 13.75 -3.11 11.90
CA ARG A 111 13.90 -3.99 13.06
C ARG A 111 15.37 -4.28 13.38
N ASP A 112 16.17 -4.54 12.36
CA ASP A 112 17.61 -4.79 12.49
C ASP A 112 18.38 -3.53 12.93
N ALA A 113 17.99 -2.36 12.41
CA ALA A 113 18.59 -1.08 12.82
C ALA A 113 18.26 -0.70 14.27
N LEU A 114 17.17 -1.25 14.81
CA LEU A 114 16.70 -1.01 16.18
C LEU A 114 17.04 -2.14 17.15
N ALA A 115 17.88 -3.10 16.73
CA ALA A 115 18.21 -4.23 17.57
C ALA A 115 18.93 -3.77 18.86
N PRO A 116 18.61 -4.39 20.03
CA PRO A 116 17.69 -5.51 20.19
C PRO A 116 16.21 -5.07 20.35
N VAL A 117 15.35 -5.67 19.53
CA VAL A 117 13.89 -5.57 19.66
C VAL A 117 13.42 -6.61 20.69
N VAL A 118 12.81 -6.14 21.78
CA VAL A 118 12.35 -6.99 22.89
C VAL A 118 10.98 -7.59 22.64
N ARG A 119 10.14 -6.94 21.82
CA ARG A 119 8.82 -7.43 21.43
C ARG A 119 8.43 -6.86 20.07
N GLU A 120 7.70 -7.63 19.30
CA GLU A 120 7.16 -7.25 17.99
C GLU A 120 5.69 -7.67 17.91
N ARG A 121 4.85 -6.82 17.32
CA ARG A 121 3.48 -7.14 16.90
C ARG A 121 3.31 -6.70 15.46
N VAL A 122 2.83 -7.59 14.59
CA VAL A 122 2.57 -7.29 13.18
C VAL A 122 1.14 -7.68 12.85
N THR A 123 0.39 -6.74 12.27
CA THR A 123 -0.91 -7.01 11.65
C THR A 123 -0.80 -6.76 10.16
N ALA A 124 -1.08 -7.79 9.36
CA ALA A 124 -1.12 -7.67 7.90
C ALA A 124 -2.56 -7.45 7.43
N VAL A 125 -2.73 -6.46 6.56
CA VAL A 125 -4.03 -6.09 5.98
C VAL A 125 -3.88 -6.06 4.45
N ALA A 126 -4.69 -6.86 3.75
CA ALA A 126 -4.83 -6.76 2.30
C ALA A 126 -5.60 -5.48 1.96
N ARG A 127 -5.14 -4.75 0.95
CA ARG A 127 -5.71 -3.47 0.52
C ARG A 127 -6.10 -3.53 -0.94
N GLY A 128 -7.34 -3.14 -1.24
CA GLY A 128 -7.79 -2.98 -2.61
C GLY A 128 -7.98 -4.31 -3.34
N ASP A 129 -8.58 -5.31 -2.68
CA ASP A 129 -9.06 -6.53 -3.33
C ASP A 129 -9.93 -6.15 -4.53
N VAL A 130 -9.33 -6.12 -5.72
CA VAL A 130 -10.04 -6.25 -6.97
C VAL A 130 -10.41 -7.73 -7.08
N ALA A 131 -11.42 -8.13 -6.32
CA ALA A 131 -12.33 -9.12 -6.85
C ALA A 131 -12.73 -8.58 -8.21
N LEU A 132 -12.28 -9.22 -9.29
CA LEU A 132 -12.87 -9.01 -10.60
C LEU A 132 -14.37 -9.15 -10.37
N ALA A 133 -15.13 -8.05 -10.40
CA ALA A 133 -16.55 -8.12 -10.54
C ALA A 133 -16.79 -9.10 -11.69
N GLU A 134 -17.49 -10.21 -11.43
CA GLU A 134 -17.70 -11.31 -12.36
C GLU A 134 -18.31 -10.78 -13.68
N SER A 135 -17.48 -10.31 -14.60
CA SER A 135 -17.92 -9.91 -15.94
C SER A 135 -17.87 -11.16 -16.80
N GLY A 136 -18.92 -11.98 -16.73
CA GLY A 136 -18.92 -13.24 -17.49
C GLY A 136 -20.18 -14.10 -17.46
N ARG A 137 -21.38 -13.57 -17.21
CA ARG A 137 -22.62 -14.19 -17.74
C ARG A 137 -23.22 -13.27 -18.79
N GLN A 138 -22.87 -13.51 -20.04
CA GLN A 138 -23.59 -12.99 -21.19
C GLN A 138 -24.65 -14.03 -21.57
N PRO A 139 -25.96 -13.68 -21.62
CA PRO A 139 -26.95 -14.59 -22.20
C PRO A 139 -26.63 -14.75 -23.69
N ASP A 140 -26.70 -15.99 -24.17
CA ASP A 140 -26.38 -16.39 -25.52
C ASP A 140 -27.41 -15.84 -26.53
N ALA A 141 -27.08 -14.72 -27.15
CA ALA A 141 -27.76 -14.28 -28.36
C ALA A 141 -27.24 -15.07 -29.57
N ARG A 142 -27.83 -16.22 -29.86
CA ARG A 142 -27.91 -16.85 -31.20
C ARG A 142 -29.22 -17.65 -31.26
N GLY A 143 -30.19 -17.40 -32.12
CA GLY A 143 -30.33 -16.50 -33.25
C GLY A 143 -31.66 -16.80 -33.96
N SER A 144 -32.09 -15.86 -34.80
CA SER A 144 -32.95 -16.11 -35.97
C SER A 144 -34.44 -16.43 -35.73
N LEU A 145 -35.30 -15.41 -35.80
CA LEU A 145 -36.58 -15.53 -36.52
C LEU A 145 -36.28 -15.37 -38.02
N PRO A 146 -36.93 -16.09 -38.97
CA PRO A 146 -38.32 -15.80 -39.39
C PRO A 146 -39.02 -17.03 -40.06
N PRO A 147 -40.10 -16.92 -40.89
CA PRO A 147 -41.14 -15.90 -41.04
C PRO A 147 -42.57 -16.45 -40.77
N SER A 148 -43.54 -15.54 -40.69
CA SER A 148 -44.98 -15.81 -40.80
C SER A 148 -45.38 -16.10 -42.25
N ASP A 149 -46.15 -17.17 -42.50
CA ASP A 149 -47.29 -17.11 -43.46
C ASP A 149 -48.29 -18.28 -43.35
N LEU A 150 -49.57 -17.89 -43.35
CA LEU A 150 -50.81 -18.54 -43.82
C LEU A 150 -51.37 -19.86 -43.20
N SER A 151 -52.53 -19.69 -42.55
CA SER A 151 -53.65 -20.63 -42.25
C SER A 151 -54.33 -21.15 -43.56
N PRO A 152 -55.32 -22.08 -43.61
CA PRO A 152 -56.09 -22.77 -42.55
C PRO A 152 -56.39 -24.29 -42.75
N ASP A 153 -57.10 -24.88 -41.78
CA ASP A 153 -58.21 -25.87 -41.92
C ASP A 153 -58.05 -27.34 -41.43
N ALA A 154 -59.12 -27.80 -40.77
CA ALA A 154 -59.66 -29.15 -40.51
C ALA A 154 -58.73 -30.25 -39.89
N THR A 155 -59.10 -31.10 -38.93
CA THR A 155 -60.39 -31.75 -38.66
C THR A 155 -60.35 -32.47 -37.29
N ALA A 156 -61.54 -32.73 -36.74
CA ALA A 156 -61.87 -33.51 -35.55
C ALA A 156 -61.18 -34.87 -35.37
N ARG A 157 -60.94 -35.26 -34.11
CA ARG A 157 -61.53 -36.45 -33.44
C ARG A 157 -61.18 -36.48 -31.95
#